data_AF-A0A662HBR3-F1
#
_entry.id   AF-A0A662HBR3-F1
#
_cell.length_a   1.000
_cell.length_b   1.000
_cell.length_c   1.000
_cell.angle_alpha   90.00
_cell.angle_beta   90.00
_cell.angle_gamma   90.00
#
_symmetry.space_group_name_H-M   'P 1'
#
loop_
_entity.id
_entity.type
_entity.pdbx_description
1 polymer ?
#
loop_
_entity_poly.entity_id
_entity_poly.type
_entity_poly.pdbx_seq_one_letter_code
_entity_poly.pdbx_strand_id
1 'polypeptide(L)'
;MYAALEYVAIGLVAVVLVLSTLSSMHTLVQGVKLMESEQLYTVAERVLNKVLLTPGRPINWGTDLTITEDNMTDFGLALAGSHEPYVLDPDKLMRLVNYSWFGNPAFLDPRHVASLLKLEGYGFMLEFAPLFTLRATPLAVDPDTGVAVQLDVTAINYEGEPLANVNVTGLLLVLYSEGGCGSSTSVDVNHALLRDNEVTGIDGSCTLDFTSEFGALKPSLLGDANKVTYALLLYGEWHGYRTTSHYAPDQGALNVYLIGPYVIAEYAADAPPHGAVILESEALEAIPDYSKLVKVRRVVVECVGDEPSDWTPACRVVNKGAKFYQLYRLEHVERLASHAILVGCRLGRLFAYVASKYPIEPVRYG
;
A
#
# COMPACT_ATOMS: atom_id res chain seq x y z
N MET A 1 83.08 5.95 11.42
CA MET A 1 81.93 6.51 12.17
C MET A 1 81.07 7.44 11.32
N TYR A 2 81.64 8.30 10.47
CA TYR A 2 80.86 9.19 9.58
C TYR A 2 79.94 8.47 8.59
N ALA A 3 80.43 7.45 7.87
CA ALA A 3 79.63 6.72 6.88
C ALA A 3 78.39 6.03 7.49
N ALA A 4 78.50 5.44 8.69
CA ALA A 4 77.37 4.79 9.35
C ALA A 4 76.27 5.79 9.76
N LEU A 5 76.66 7.00 10.15
CA LEU A 5 75.75 8.09 10.51
C LEU A 5 75.03 8.66 9.26
N GLU A 6 75.74 8.74 8.13
CA GLU A 6 75.15 9.12 6.84
C GLU A 6 74.12 8.09 6.34
N TYR A 7 74.40 6.79 6.44
CA TYR A 7 73.43 5.76 6.05
C TYR A 7 72.17 5.76 6.94
N VAL A 8 72.31 6.01 8.24
CA VAL A 8 71.16 6.15 9.15
C VAL A 8 70.35 7.40 8.82
N ALA A 9 71.01 8.52 8.52
CA ALA A 9 70.35 9.76 8.11
C ALA A 9 69.59 9.59 6.78
N ILE A 10 70.20 8.95 5.77
CA ILE A 10 69.55 8.65 4.49
C ILE A 10 68.36 7.71 4.68
N GLY A 11 68.50 6.67 5.51
CA GLY A 11 67.41 5.75 5.85
C GLY A 11 66.24 6.45 6.52
N LEU A 12 66.51 7.36 7.48
CA LEU A 12 65.48 8.14 8.14
C LEU A 12 64.77 9.10 7.19
N VAL A 13 65.52 9.79 6.31
CA VAL A 13 64.94 10.64 5.26
C VAL A 13 64.05 9.81 4.32
N ALA A 14 64.49 8.63 3.91
CA ALA A 14 63.69 7.74 3.07
C ALA A 14 62.37 7.31 3.76
N VAL A 15 62.43 6.94 5.05
CA VAL A 15 61.23 6.58 5.82
C VAL A 15 60.29 7.77 5.98
N VAL A 16 60.80 8.96 6.28
CA VAL A 16 59.98 10.18 6.41
C VAL A 16 59.31 10.53 5.08
N LEU A 17 60.02 10.40 3.96
CA LEU A 17 59.46 10.62 2.62
C LEU A 17 58.34 9.62 2.31
N VAL A 18 58.53 8.34 2.62
CA VAL A 18 57.50 7.30 2.42
C VAL A 18 56.27 7.54 3.30
N LEU A 19 56.47 7.91 4.58
CA LEU A 19 55.34 8.21 5.48
C LEU A 19 54.58 9.46 5.03
N SER A 20 55.30 10.49 4.54
CA SER A 20 54.69 11.70 4.01
C SER A 20 53.87 11.43 2.75
N THR A 21 54.36 10.59 1.83
CA THR A 21 53.59 10.24 0.62
C THR A 21 52.36 9.41 0.94
N LEU A 22 52.46 8.46 1.87
CA LEU A 22 51.31 7.66 2.33
C LEU A 22 50.24 8.53 3.02
N SER A 23 50.65 9.47 3.88
CA SER A 23 49.73 10.40 4.53
C SER A 23 49.02 11.30 3.52
N SER A 24 49.75 11.85 2.55
CA SER A 24 49.16 12.68 1.50
C SER A 24 48.17 11.90 0.63
N MET A 25 48.51 10.65 0.26
CA MET A 25 47.59 9.77 -0.46
C MET A 25 46.32 9.49 0.34
N HIS A 26 46.45 9.23 1.64
CA HIS A 26 45.29 9.01 2.51
C HIS A 26 44.35 10.23 2.55
N THR A 27 44.90 11.43 2.71
CA THR A 27 44.10 12.67 2.70
C THR A 27 43.42 12.94 1.36
N LEU A 28 44.09 12.63 0.24
CA LEU A 28 43.50 12.75 -1.09
C LEU A 28 42.36 11.76 -1.30
N VAL A 29 42.53 10.50 -0.90
CA VAL A 29 41.47 9.47 -0.99
C VAL A 29 40.26 9.86 -0.14
N GLN A 30 40.48 10.36 1.08
CA GLN A 30 39.39 10.84 1.93
C GLN A 30 38.68 12.06 1.32
N GLY A 31 39.44 13.00 0.74
CA GLY A 31 38.87 14.16 0.06
C GLY A 31 38.01 13.76 -1.15
N VAL A 32 38.47 12.81 -1.96
CA VAL A 32 37.70 12.28 -3.11
C VAL A 32 36.42 11.59 -2.63
N LYS A 33 36.49 10.74 -1.61
CA LYS A 33 35.30 10.07 -1.03
C LYS A 33 34.29 11.08 -0.49
N LEU A 34 34.76 12.13 0.18
CA LEU A 34 33.89 13.18 0.69
C LEU A 34 33.21 13.92 -0.47
N MET A 35 33.96 14.33 -1.50
CA MET A 35 33.39 14.98 -2.68
C MET A 35 32.37 14.10 -3.40
N GLU A 36 32.64 12.80 -3.53
CA GLU A 36 31.70 11.84 -4.13
C GLU A 36 30.41 11.74 -3.30
N SER A 37 30.51 11.69 -1.97
CA SER A 37 29.35 11.66 -1.09
C SER A 37 28.50 12.94 -1.19
N GLU A 38 29.12 14.12 -1.23
CA GLU A 38 28.42 15.40 -1.38
C GLU A 38 27.72 15.52 -2.74
N GLN A 39 28.34 14.99 -3.80
CA GLN A 39 27.72 14.90 -5.13
C GLN A 39 26.51 13.96 -5.10
N LEU A 40 26.62 12.79 -4.46
CA LEU A 40 25.51 11.86 -4.30
C LEU A 40 24.35 12.47 -3.51
N TYR A 41 24.62 13.19 -2.42
CA TYR A 41 23.59 13.90 -1.66
C TYR A 41 22.86 14.95 -2.51
N THR A 42 23.61 15.75 -3.28
CA THR A 42 23.03 16.76 -4.16
C THR A 42 22.15 16.12 -5.25
N VAL A 43 22.58 15.00 -5.82
CA VAL A 43 21.78 14.25 -6.81
C VAL A 43 20.54 13.65 -6.16
N ALA A 44 20.69 13.00 -5.00
CA ALA A 44 19.60 12.38 -4.26
C ALA A 44 18.52 13.40 -3.86
N GLU A 45 18.92 14.58 -3.36
CA GLU A 45 17.98 15.66 -3.01
C GLU A 45 17.22 16.17 -4.24
N ARG A 46 17.91 16.35 -5.38
CA ARG A 46 17.25 16.77 -6.63
C ARG A 46 16.27 15.74 -7.14
N VAL A 47 16.63 14.45 -7.08
CA VAL A 47 15.76 13.34 -7.47
C VAL A 47 14.56 13.28 -6.54
N LEU A 48 14.77 13.34 -5.23
CA LEU A 48 13.70 13.30 -4.24
C LEU A 48 12.72 14.46 -4.45
N ASN A 49 13.23 15.68 -4.61
CA ASN A 49 12.40 16.85 -4.92
C ASN A 49 11.63 16.68 -6.24
N LYS A 50 12.27 16.13 -7.27
CA LYS A 50 11.62 15.84 -8.56
C LYS A 50 10.48 14.84 -8.40
N VAL A 51 10.73 13.74 -7.67
CA VAL A 51 9.77 12.67 -7.43
C VAL A 51 8.59 13.16 -6.59
N LEU A 52 8.85 13.90 -5.51
CA LEU A 52 7.81 14.31 -4.54
C LEU A 52 7.01 15.55 -4.98
N LEU A 53 7.59 16.44 -5.79
CA LEU A 53 6.98 17.74 -6.12
C LEU A 53 6.45 17.85 -7.55
N THR A 54 6.70 16.85 -8.40
CA THR A 54 6.19 16.86 -9.77
C THR A 54 5.26 15.67 -10.02
N PRO A 55 4.18 15.84 -10.79
CA PRO A 55 3.26 14.75 -11.08
C PRO A 55 3.72 13.83 -12.23
N GLY A 56 4.82 14.15 -12.92
CA GLY A 56 5.23 13.44 -14.13
C GLY A 56 4.33 13.73 -15.35
N ARG A 57 4.65 13.11 -16.49
CA ARG A 57 3.94 13.28 -17.77
C ARG A 57 3.84 11.95 -18.54
N PRO A 58 2.63 11.55 -18.99
CA PRO A 58 1.34 12.24 -18.83
C PRO A 58 0.86 12.30 -17.37
N ILE A 59 0.06 13.30 -17.01
CA ILE A 59 -0.25 13.60 -15.59
C ILE A 59 -0.99 12.47 -14.87
N ASN A 60 -1.78 11.70 -15.62
CA ASN A 60 -2.65 10.60 -15.22
C ASN A 60 -1.99 9.22 -15.40
N TRP A 61 -0.66 9.15 -15.55
CA TRP A 61 0.03 7.87 -15.75
C TRP A 61 -0.26 6.85 -14.63
N GLY A 62 -0.59 7.27 -13.41
CA GLY A 62 -0.96 6.33 -12.34
C GLY A 62 -2.28 5.59 -12.60
N THR A 63 -3.31 6.29 -13.07
CA THR A 63 -4.68 5.75 -13.20
C THR A 63 -4.95 5.13 -14.56
N ASP A 64 -4.28 5.61 -15.61
CA ASP A 64 -4.47 5.13 -16.97
C ASP A 64 -3.53 3.96 -17.26
N LEU A 65 -4.11 2.75 -17.25
CA LEU A 65 -3.39 1.50 -17.49
C LEU A 65 -2.92 1.32 -18.95
N THR A 66 -3.35 2.19 -19.88
CA THR A 66 -2.85 2.17 -21.26
C THR A 66 -1.50 2.87 -21.42
N ILE A 67 -1.11 3.68 -20.42
CA ILE A 67 0.19 4.35 -20.40
C ILE A 67 1.24 3.33 -19.97
N THR A 68 2.02 2.87 -20.94
CA THR A 68 3.22 2.05 -20.76
C THR A 68 4.47 2.93 -20.77
N GLU A 69 5.63 2.30 -20.55
CA GLU A 69 6.96 2.93 -20.59
C GLU A 69 7.20 3.73 -21.87
N ASP A 70 6.72 3.27 -23.02
CA ASP A 70 6.93 3.95 -24.31
C ASP A 70 6.27 5.33 -24.40
N ASN A 71 5.17 5.53 -23.67
CA ASN A 71 4.36 6.75 -23.72
C ASN A 71 4.68 7.73 -22.58
N MET A 72 5.53 7.33 -21.63
CA MET A 72 5.91 8.14 -20.49
C MET A 72 7.11 9.02 -20.84
N THR A 73 7.02 10.32 -20.51
CA THR A 73 8.07 11.30 -20.87
C THR A 73 8.72 11.94 -19.65
N ASP A 74 8.07 11.86 -18.49
CA ASP A 74 8.59 12.44 -17.25
C ASP A 74 8.04 11.68 -16.03
N PHE A 75 8.90 11.46 -15.04
CA PHE A 75 8.55 10.75 -13.82
C PHE A 75 8.28 11.69 -12.65
N GLY A 76 7.28 11.35 -11.85
CA GLY A 76 6.91 12.10 -10.66
C GLY A 76 5.68 11.52 -9.99
N LEU A 77 5.64 11.57 -8.66
CA LEU A 77 4.63 10.94 -7.83
C LEU A 77 3.66 11.94 -7.20
N ALA A 78 3.85 13.24 -7.38
CA ALA A 78 2.97 14.23 -6.78
C ALA A 78 1.52 14.09 -7.29
N LEU A 79 0.58 14.30 -6.38
CA LEU A 79 -0.84 14.37 -6.69
C LEU A 79 -1.12 15.64 -7.51
N ALA A 80 -1.55 15.43 -8.75
CA ALA A 80 -1.90 16.52 -9.64
C ALA A 80 -3.13 17.29 -9.14
N GLY A 81 -2.99 18.62 -9.02
CA GLY A 81 -4.04 19.52 -8.54
C GLY A 81 -4.08 19.68 -7.02
N SER A 82 -3.18 19.04 -6.27
CA SER A 82 -3.03 19.29 -4.83
C SER A 82 -2.46 20.69 -4.57
N HIS A 83 -3.03 21.40 -3.60
CA HIS A 83 -2.47 22.66 -3.08
C HIS A 83 -1.40 22.43 -2.01
N GLU A 84 -1.31 21.20 -1.50
CA GLU A 84 -0.35 20.80 -0.48
C GLU A 84 0.87 20.13 -1.11
N PRO A 85 2.08 20.58 -0.74
CA PRO A 85 3.29 19.90 -1.18
C PRO A 85 3.40 18.52 -0.52
N TYR A 86 4.13 17.60 -1.16
CA TYR A 86 4.41 16.25 -0.64
C TYR A 86 3.23 15.28 -0.59
N VAL A 87 2.06 15.66 -1.11
CA VAL A 87 0.95 14.72 -1.30
C VAL A 87 1.24 13.86 -2.53
N LEU A 88 1.39 12.55 -2.30
CA LEU A 88 1.65 11.58 -3.37
C LEU A 88 0.34 11.06 -3.96
N ASP A 89 0.36 10.78 -5.25
CA ASP A 89 -0.74 10.13 -5.96
C ASP A 89 -0.71 8.62 -5.65
N PRO A 90 -1.71 8.07 -4.95
CA PRO A 90 -1.69 6.67 -4.53
C PRO A 90 -1.76 5.71 -5.73
N ASP A 91 -2.44 6.10 -6.81
CA ASP A 91 -2.56 5.25 -7.99
C ASP A 91 -1.19 5.11 -8.71
N LYS A 92 -0.35 6.15 -8.66
CA LYS A 92 1.04 6.10 -9.14
C LYS A 92 1.91 5.20 -8.27
N LEU A 93 1.75 5.28 -6.94
CA LEU A 93 2.49 4.43 -6.00
C LEU A 93 2.19 2.95 -6.26
N MET A 94 0.92 2.59 -6.43
CA MET A 94 0.52 1.20 -6.67
C MET A 94 1.10 0.62 -7.97
N ARG A 95 1.44 1.44 -8.96
CA ARG A 95 2.17 1.00 -10.17
C ARG A 95 3.66 0.73 -9.95
N LEU A 96 4.23 1.17 -8.82
CA LEU A 96 5.60 0.85 -8.42
C LEU A 96 5.68 -0.34 -7.46
N VAL A 97 4.53 -0.86 -7.02
CA VAL A 97 4.49 -2.01 -6.12
C VAL A 97 4.47 -3.29 -6.94
N ASN A 98 5.35 -4.22 -6.60
CA ASN A 98 5.33 -5.57 -7.14
C ASN A 98 5.54 -6.57 -5.99
N TYR A 99 4.44 -7.10 -5.46
CA TYR A 99 4.51 -8.04 -4.35
C TYR A 99 5.12 -9.38 -4.77
N SER A 100 5.88 -10.00 -3.87
CA SER A 100 6.47 -11.32 -4.13
C SER A 100 5.42 -12.43 -4.29
N TRP A 101 4.26 -12.26 -3.66
CA TRP A 101 3.16 -13.23 -3.66
C TRP A 101 2.16 -13.00 -4.80
N PHE A 102 2.14 -11.81 -5.41
CA PHE A 102 1.25 -11.49 -6.54
C PHE A 102 1.86 -10.40 -7.40
N GLY A 103 2.26 -10.78 -8.62
CA GLY A 103 2.91 -9.85 -9.55
C GLY A 103 1.97 -8.73 -10.00
N ASN A 104 2.48 -7.51 -10.13
CA ASN A 104 1.68 -6.40 -10.64
C ASN A 104 1.80 -6.31 -12.17
N PRO A 105 0.72 -6.52 -12.94
CA PRO A 105 0.78 -6.43 -14.41
C PRO A 105 0.90 -5.00 -14.94
N ALA A 106 0.66 -3.99 -14.10
CA ALA A 106 0.84 -2.57 -14.44
C ALA A 106 2.16 -1.99 -13.89
N PHE A 107 3.06 -2.87 -13.43
CA PHE A 107 4.36 -2.50 -12.87
C PHE A 107 5.22 -1.78 -13.91
N LEU A 108 5.88 -0.70 -13.48
CA LEU A 108 6.83 0.02 -14.31
C LEU A 108 8.25 -0.50 -14.07
N ASP A 109 9.02 -0.79 -15.12
CA ASP A 109 10.42 -1.20 -14.98
C ASP A 109 11.25 -0.09 -14.32
N PRO A 110 11.93 -0.37 -13.18
CA PRO A 110 12.85 0.56 -12.54
C PRO A 110 13.90 1.15 -13.47
N ARG A 111 14.35 0.39 -14.48
CA ARG A 111 15.34 0.86 -15.46
C ARG A 111 14.82 2.01 -16.29
N HIS A 112 13.56 1.96 -16.68
CA HIS A 112 12.92 3.02 -17.43
C HIS A 112 12.79 4.28 -16.57
N VAL A 113 12.35 4.13 -15.31
CA VAL A 113 12.27 5.23 -14.35
C VAL A 113 13.64 5.85 -14.07
N ALA A 114 14.69 5.04 -13.97
CA ALA A 114 16.07 5.52 -13.83
C ALA A 114 16.49 6.43 -14.98
N SER A 115 16.16 6.04 -16.22
CA SER A 115 16.47 6.84 -17.41
C SER A 115 15.68 8.16 -17.43
N LEU A 116 14.39 8.14 -17.09
CA LEU A 116 13.56 9.34 -16.96
C LEU A 116 14.11 10.31 -15.90
N LEU A 117 14.65 9.79 -14.80
CA LEU A 117 15.29 10.56 -13.73
C LEU A 117 16.75 10.95 -14.05
N LYS A 118 17.28 10.54 -15.22
CA LYS A 118 18.67 10.76 -15.65
C LYS A 118 19.71 10.21 -14.68
N LEU A 119 19.45 9.01 -14.16
CA LEU A 119 20.31 8.29 -13.22
C LEU A 119 21.21 7.26 -13.90
N GLU A 120 21.51 7.46 -15.18
CA GLU A 120 22.42 6.62 -15.96
C GLU A 120 23.84 6.69 -15.34
N GLY A 121 24.24 5.64 -14.62
CA GLY A 121 25.49 5.57 -13.87
C GLY A 121 25.35 5.59 -12.34
N TYR A 122 24.14 5.77 -11.82
CA TYR A 122 23.83 5.65 -10.39
C TYR A 122 22.93 4.43 -10.14
N GLY A 123 23.13 3.77 -8.99
CA GLY A 123 22.09 2.91 -8.42
C GLY A 123 21.08 3.78 -7.68
N PHE A 124 19.79 3.47 -7.79
CA PHE A 124 18.75 4.14 -7.02
C PHE A 124 17.82 3.10 -6.40
N MET A 125 17.28 3.42 -5.23
CA MET A 125 16.25 2.64 -4.57
C MET A 125 15.28 3.61 -3.90
N LEU A 126 14.01 3.50 -4.22
CA LEU A 126 12.90 4.15 -3.53
C LEU A 126 12.30 3.13 -2.57
N GLU A 127 12.22 3.50 -1.30
CA GLU A 127 11.57 2.70 -0.27
C GLU A 127 10.35 3.44 0.26
N PHE A 128 9.18 2.79 0.17
CA PHE A 128 7.94 3.28 0.74
C PHE A 128 7.60 2.39 1.92
N ALA A 129 7.66 2.94 3.13
CA ALA A 129 7.31 2.22 4.34
C ALA A 129 6.38 3.09 5.19
N PRO A 130 5.27 2.54 5.74
CA PRO A 130 4.50 3.26 6.72
C PRO A 130 5.33 3.47 7.99
N LEU A 131 5.19 4.62 8.64
CA LEU A 131 5.90 4.92 9.90
C LEU A 131 5.61 3.85 10.97
N PHE A 132 4.36 3.41 11.01
CA PHE A 132 3.89 2.30 11.81
C PHE A 132 2.67 1.65 11.15
N THR A 133 2.42 0.40 11.51
CA THR A 133 1.29 -0.40 11.03
C THR A 133 0.49 -0.94 12.20
N LEU A 134 -0.78 -1.26 11.94
CA LEU A 134 -1.67 -1.92 12.89
C LEU A 134 -1.94 -3.33 12.42
N ARG A 135 -1.84 -4.31 13.32
CA ARG A 135 -2.16 -5.71 13.05
C ARG A 135 -3.30 -6.14 13.94
N ALA A 136 -4.35 -6.68 13.34
CA ALA A 136 -5.48 -7.23 14.07
C ALA A 136 -5.41 -8.76 14.10
N THR A 137 -5.72 -9.35 15.24
CA THR A 137 -5.93 -10.79 15.41
C THR A 137 -7.23 -11.04 16.17
N PRO A 138 -8.13 -11.90 15.67
CA PRO A 138 -9.36 -12.25 16.38
C PRO A 138 -9.07 -12.90 17.74
N LEU A 139 -9.70 -12.38 18.80
CA LEU A 139 -9.70 -12.99 20.14
C LEU A 139 -10.96 -13.82 20.38
N ALA A 140 -12.12 -13.30 19.97
CA ALA A 140 -13.40 -13.97 20.09
C ALA A 140 -14.20 -13.85 18.80
N VAL A 141 -14.86 -14.94 18.44
CA VAL A 141 -15.67 -15.06 17.22
C VAL A 141 -17.07 -15.52 17.59
N ASP A 142 -18.08 -14.91 16.99
CA ASP A 142 -19.47 -15.34 17.14
C ASP A 142 -19.67 -16.72 16.46
N PRO A 143 -20.19 -17.73 17.18
CA PRO A 143 -20.24 -19.10 16.67
C PRO A 143 -21.27 -19.31 15.55
N ASP A 144 -22.29 -18.46 15.46
CA ASP A 144 -23.38 -18.64 14.49
C ASP A 144 -23.03 -18.01 13.13
N THR A 145 -22.30 -16.89 13.17
CA THR A 145 -21.98 -16.09 11.97
C THR A 145 -20.52 -16.16 11.56
N GLY A 146 -19.61 -16.55 12.46
CA GLY A 146 -18.16 -16.54 12.22
C GLY A 146 -17.53 -15.14 12.25
N VAL A 147 -18.26 -14.11 12.69
CA VAL A 147 -17.74 -12.73 12.78
C VAL A 147 -16.87 -12.57 14.03
N ALA A 148 -15.68 -12.00 13.89
CA ALA A 148 -14.85 -11.64 15.04
C ALA A 148 -15.48 -10.46 15.78
N VAL A 149 -15.87 -10.69 17.03
CA VAL A 149 -16.52 -9.68 17.90
C VAL A 149 -15.54 -9.03 18.86
N GLN A 150 -14.41 -9.67 19.14
CA GLN A 150 -13.28 -9.07 19.85
C GLN A 150 -12.01 -9.31 19.06
N LEU A 151 -11.22 -8.25 18.88
CA LEU A 151 -9.95 -8.31 18.16
C LEU A 151 -8.85 -7.65 18.98
N ASP A 152 -7.72 -8.32 19.11
CA ASP A 152 -6.50 -7.71 19.60
C ASP A 152 -5.84 -6.94 18.46
N VAL A 153 -5.46 -5.70 18.72
CA VAL A 153 -4.80 -4.82 17.76
C VAL A 153 -3.45 -4.43 18.32
N THR A 154 -2.38 -4.80 17.61
CA THR A 154 -1.01 -4.41 17.94
C THR A 154 -0.52 -3.33 16.99
N ALA A 155 -0.02 -2.22 17.53
CA ALA A 155 0.67 -1.19 16.78
C ALA A 155 2.19 -1.45 16.78
N ILE A 156 2.79 -1.45 15.59
CA ILE A 156 4.21 -1.80 15.40
C ILE A 156 4.85 -0.75 14.49
N ASN A 157 6.01 -0.21 14.89
CA ASN A 157 6.77 0.73 14.07
C ASN A 157 7.49 0.03 12.89
N TYR A 158 8.15 0.81 12.03
CA TYR A 158 8.92 0.28 10.90
C TYR A 158 10.07 -0.67 11.30
N GLU A 159 10.56 -0.60 12.56
CA GLU A 159 11.63 -1.46 13.10
C GLU A 159 11.09 -2.76 13.72
N GLY A 160 9.77 -2.93 13.80
CA GLY A 160 9.16 -4.09 14.43
C GLY A 160 8.91 -3.94 15.94
N GLU A 161 9.09 -2.75 16.51
CA GLU A 161 8.86 -2.49 17.93
C GLU A 161 7.40 -2.08 18.22
N PRO A 162 6.82 -2.54 19.35
CA PRO A 162 5.47 -2.17 19.75
C PRO A 162 5.37 -0.69 20.11
N LEU A 163 4.27 -0.05 19.72
CA LEU A 163 4.01 1.36 19.97
C LEU A 163 2.88 1.57 20.98
N ALA A 164 3.21 2.19 22.11
CA ALA A 164 2.26 2.62 23.12
C ALA A 164 1.61 3.97 22.78
N ASN A 165 0.44 4.22 23.38
CA ASN A 165 -0.33 5.46 23.23
C ASN A 165 -0.76 5.78 21.78
N VAL A 166 -0.97 4.75 20.97
CA VAL A 166 -1.58 4.89 19.64
C VAL A 166 -3.08 4.88 19.84
N ASN A 167 -3.77 5.92 19.38
CA ASN A 167 -5.23 5.95 19.35
C ASN A 167 -5.71 5.13 18.16
N VAL A 168 -6.33 3.99 18.44
CA VAL A 168 -6.82 3.04 17.44
C VAL A 168 -8.34 3.16 17.35
N THR A 169 -8.85 3.43 16.16
CA THR A 169 -10.28 3.33 15.84
C THR A 169 -10.49 2.18 14.88
N GLY A 170 -11.31 1.21 15.29
CA GLY A 170 -11.73 0.11 14.44
C GLY A 170 -13.12 0.35 13.85
N LEU A 171 -13.25 0.11 12.55
CA LEU A 171 -14.51 0.08 11.83
C LEU A 171 -14.74 -1.34 11.33
N LEU A 172 -15.64 -2.07 12.01
CA LEU A 172 -16.01 -3.43 11.64
C LEU A 172 -17.18 -3.37 10.67
N LEU A 173 -16.91 -3.64 9.40
CA LEU A 173 -17.91 -3.74 8.35
C LEU A 173 -18.41 -5.19 8.29
N VAL A 174 -19.65 -5.39 8.71
CA VAL A 174 -20.35 -6.67 8.59
C VAL A 174 -21.12 -6.67 7.27
N LEU A 175 -20.84 -7.66 6.42
CA LEU A 175 -21.40 -7.80 5.08
C LEU A 175 -22.30 -9.03 5.05
N TYR A 176 -23.53 -8.90 4.55
CA TYR A 176 -24.47 -10.00 4.56
C TYR A 176 -25.44 -10.00 3.37
N SER A 177 -25.91 -11.19 2.99
CA SER A 177 -26.89 -11.38 1.90
C SER A 177 -28.09 -12.19 2.39
N GLU A 178 -29.31 -11.69 2.18
CA GLU A 178 -30.54 -12.40 2.57
C GLU A 178 -30.72 -13.70 1.77
N GLY A 179 -30.43 -13.64 0.45
CA GLY A 179 -30.56 -14.76 -0.49
C GLY A 179 -29.36 -15.72 -0.50
N GLY A 180 -28.29 -15.43 0.24
CA GLY A 180 -27.00 -16.11 0.07
C GLY A 180 -26.32 -15.73 -1.25
N CYS A 181 -25.43 -16.58 -1.74
CA CYS A 181 -24.71 -16.32 -2.98
C CYS A 181 -24.58 -17.58 -3.85
N GLY A 182 -24.61 -17.44 -5.19
CA GLY A 182 -24.62 -18.57 -6.14
C GLY A 182 -24.65 -18.13 -7.61
N SER A 183 -24.44 -19.06 -8.55
CA SER A 183 -24.00 -18.79 -9.94
C SER A 183 -24.99 -18.07 -10.88
N SER A 184 -26.15 -17.61 -10.41
CA SER A 184 -27.18 -17.01 -11.27
C SER A 184 -27.92 -15.82 -10.67
N THR A 185 -27.56 -15.37 -9.46
CA THR A 185 -28.19 -14.22 -8.81
C THR A 185 -27.16 -13.12 -8.58
N SER A 186 -27.50 -11.90 -8.98
CA SER A 186 -26.85 -10.70 -8.48
C SER A 186 -26.96 -10.72 -6.95
N VAL A 187 -25.82 -10.85 -6.26
CA VAL A 187 -25.80 -10.89 -4.80
C VAL A 187 -26.10 -9.48 -4.30
N ASP A 188 -27.27 -9.28 -3.72
CA ASP A 188 -27.63 -8.04 -3.04
C ASP A 188 -26.96 -8.04 -1.66
N VAL A 189 -25.75 -7.48 -1.57
CA VAL A 189 -24.95 -7.47 -0.33
C VAL A 189 -25.29 -6.25 0.50
N ASN A 190 -26.01 -6.45 1.58
CA ASN A 190 -26.22 -5.45 2.62
C ASN A 190 -24.99 -5.33 3.52
N HIS A 191 -24.88 -4.20 4.21
CA HIS A 191 -23.77 -3.93 5.12
C HIS A 191 -24.27 -3.25 6.39
N ALA A 192 -23.56 -3.50 7.49
CA ALA A 192 -23.67 -2.76 8.73
C ALA A 192 -22.26 -2.35 9.18
N LEU A 193 -22.14 -1.16 9.76
CA LEU A 193 -20.88 -0.61 10.25
C LEU A 193 -20.94 -0.53 11.77
N LEU A 194 -20.05 -1.23 12.44
CA LEU A 194 -19.85 -1.19 13.89
C LEU A 194 -18.55 -0.46 14.19
N ARG A 195 -18.47 0.19 15.34
CA ARG A 195 -17.30 1.02 15.69
C ARG A 195 -16.87 0.78 17.12
N ASP A 196 -15.56 0.70 17.30
CA ASP A 196 -14.95 0.80 18.61
C ASP A 196 -13.63 1.59 18.53
N ASN A 197 -13.17 2.12 19.65
CA ASN A 197 -11.90 2.83 19.70
C ASN A 197 -11.23 2.67 21.06
N GLU A 198 -9.93 2.37 21.03
CA GLU A 198 -9.11 2.16 22.20
C GLU A 198 -7.70 2.72 22.00
N VAL A 199 -6.94 2.81 23.08
CA VAL A 199 -5.54 3.28 23.06
C VAL A 199 -4.59 2.14 23.40
N THR A 200 -3.52 1.99 22.64
CA THR A 200 -2.54 0.93 22.89
C THR A 200 -1.79 1.12 24.21
N GLY A 201 -1.62 0.01 24.93
CA GLY A 201 -0.86 -0.08 26.17
C GLY A 201 0.66 -0.02 25.96
N ILE A 202 1.42 -0.21 27.04
CA ILE A 202 2.90 -0.18 27.02
C ILE A 202 3.48 -1.29 26.12
N ASP A 203 2.77 -2.40 26.00
CA ASP A 203 3.07 -3.53 25.12
C ASP A 203 2.65 -3.30 23.66
N GLY A 204 2.09 -2.12 23.36
CA GLY A 204 1.64 -1.74 22.03
C GLY A 204 0.36 -2.42 21.56
N SER A 205 -0.37 -3.08 22.46
CA SER A 205 -1.63 -3.77 22.15
C SER A 205 -2.86 -3.05 22.74
N CYS A 206 -4.02 -3.22 22.10
CA CYS A 206 -5.33 -2.87 22.66
C CYS A 206 -6.40 -3.84 22.13
N THR A 207 -7.45 -4.07 22.89
CA THR A 207 -8.58 -4.90 22.45
C THR A 207 -9.72 -4.01 21.97
N LEU A 208 -10.18 -4.25 20.74
CA LEU A 208 -11.43 -3.68 20.24
C LEU A 208 -12.57 -4.68 20.47
N ASP A 209 -13.66 -4.23 21.09
CA ASP A 209 -14.81 -5.05 21.48
C ASP A 209 -16.13 -4.54 20.85
N PHE A 210 -16.59 -5.29 19.86
CA PHE A 210 -17.84 -5.04 19.15
C PHE A 210 -19.00 -5.89 19.67
N THR A 211 -18.85 -6.60 20.79
CA THR A 211 -19.82 -7.62 21.26
C THR A 211 -21.22 -7.05 21.48
N SER A 212 -21.31 -5.85 22.07
CA SER A 212 -22.60 -5.21 22.37
C SER A 212 -23.32 -4.75 21.11
N GLU A 213 -22.63 -4.05 20.21
CA GLU A 213 -23.18 -3.55 18.94
C GLU A 213 -23.53 -4.71 17.99
N PHE A 214 -22.65 -5.70 17.90
CA PHE A 214 -22.90 -6.90 17.11
C PHE A 214 -24.09 -7.69 17.67
N GLY A 215 -24.23 -7.78 19.00
CA GLY A 215 -25.38 -8.40 19.65
C GLY A 215 -26.72 -7.73 19.30
N ALA A 216 -26.72 -6.41 19.09
CA ALA A 216 -27.89 -5.67 18.63
C ALA A 216 -28.19 -5.88 17.13
N LEU A 217 -27.14 -6.07 16.31
CA LEU A 217 -27.26 -6.36 14.88
C LEU A 217 -27.69 -7.81 14.60
N LYS A 218 -27.20 -8.75 15.40
CA LYS A 218 -27.33 -10.20 15.18
C LYS A 218 -28.77 -10.68 14.90
N PRO A 219 -29.83 -10.20 15.57
CA PRO A 219 -31.20 -10.61 15.26
C PRO A 219 -31.66 -10.27 13.83
N SER A 220 -31.04 -9.29 13.18
CA SER A 220 -31.30 -8.94 11.77
C SER A 220 -30.49 -9.78 10.78
N LEU A 221 -29.44 -10.46 11.26
CA LEU A 221 -28.64 -11.38 10.48
C LEU A 221 -29.32 -12.76 10.53
N LEU A 222 -29.76 -13.25 9.37
CA LEU A 222 -30.23 -14.64 9.25
C LEU A 222 -29.02 -15.55 9.54
N GLY A 223 -28.93 -16.10 10.76
CA GLY A 223 -27.75 -16.74 11.38
C GLY A 223 -27.12 -17.94 10.66
N ASP A 224 -26.70 -17.73 9.42
CA ASP A 224 -25.99 -18.66 8.56
C ASP A 224 -24.63 -18.04 8.21
N ALA A 225 -23.55 -18.63 8.71
CA ALA A 225 -22.18 -18.20 8.45
C ALA A 225 -21.82 -18.15 6.96
N ASN A 226 -22.56 -18.82 6.08
CA ASN A 226 -22.34 -18.73 4.63
C ASN A 226 -22.86 -17.41 4.04
N LYS A 227 -23.78 -16.74 4.75
CA LYS A 227 -24.44 -15.51 4.31
C LYS A 227 -23.86 -14.25 4.93
N VAL A 228 -22.85 -14.39 5.79
CA VAL A 228 -22.21 -13.29 6.51
C VAL A 228 -20.70 -13.37 6.34
N THR A 229 -20.07 -12.24 6.12
CA THR A 229 -18.62 -12.06 6.20
C THR A 229 -18.33 -10.68 6.79
N TYR A 230 -17.07 -10.37 7.05
CA TYR A 230 -16.70 -9.08 7.61
C TYR A 230 -15.33 -8.63 7.14
N ALA A 231 -15.10 -7.33 7.23
CA ALA A 231 -13.78 -6.72 7.13
C ALA A 231 -13.65 -5.67 8.23
N LEU A 232 -12.50 -5.65 8.88
CA LEU A 232 -12.13 -4.63 9.84
C LEU A 232 -11.18 -3.65 9.17
N LEU A 233 -11.45 -2.35 9.33
CA LEU A 233 -10.54 -1.29 8.96
C LEU A 233 -10.04 -0.65 10.25
N LEU A 234 -8.75 -0.38 10.28
CA LEU A 234 -8.07 0.18 11.44
C LEU A 234 -7.49 1.53 11.07
N TYR A 235 -7.82 2.54 11.87
CA TYR A 235 -7.23 3.86 11.81
C TYR A 235 -6.40 4.08 13.08
N GLY A 236 -5.12 4.35 12.91
CA GLY A 236 -4.20 4.66 14.01
C GLY A 236 -3.75 6.10 13.95
N GLU A 237 -3.79 6.79 15.08
CA GLU A 237 -3.19 8.11 15.26
C GLU A 237 -2.14 8.07 16.37
N TRP A 238 -0.92 8.49 16.06
CA TRP A 238 0.21 8.52 16.98
C TRP A 238 0.97 9.84 16.83
N HIS A 239 0.85 10.74 17.81
CA HIS A 239 1.48 12.06 17.81
C HIS A 239 1.27 12.89 16.53
N GLY A 240 0.08 12.79 15.93
CA GLY A 240 -0.28 13.48 14.69
C GLY A 240 0.07 12.72 13.40
N TYR A 241 0.82 11.61 13.49
CA TYR A 241 1.00 10.68 12.38
C TYR A 241 -0.18 9.72 12.31
N ARG A 242 -0.62 9.43 11.08
CA ARG A 242 -1.77 8.56 10.83
C ARG A 242 -1.37 7.36 9.99
N THR A 243 -1.97 6.22 10.30
CA THR A 243 -1.84 5.00 9.50
C THR A 243 -3.21 4.36 9.32
N THR A 244 -3.35 3.62 8.24
CA THR A 244 -4.53 2.81 7.98
C THR A 244 -4.10 1.39 7.71
N SER A 245 -4.79 0.43 8.33
CA SER A 245 -4.61 -0.99 8.09
C SER A 245 -5.97 -1.65 7.95
N HIS A 246 -5.97 -2.92 7.59
CA HIS A 246 -7.19 -3.70 7.47
C HIS A 246 -6.96 -5.15 7.86
N TYR A 247 -8.05 -5.81 8.19
CA TYR A 247 -8.09 -7.24 8.44
C TYR A 247 -9.37 -7.79 7.81
N ALA A 248 -9.27 -8.90 7.08
CA ALA A 248 -10.43 -9.69 6.71
C ALA A 248 -10.06 -11.17 6.90
N PRO A 249 -11.01 -12.02 7.33
CA PRO A 249 -10.73 -13.43 7.65
C PRO A 249 -10.23 -14.21 6.43
N ASP A 250 -10.63 -13.77 5.23
CA ASP A 250 -10.32 -14.42 3.97
C ASP A 250 -9.25 -13.66 3.16
N GLN A 251 -8.45 -12.81 3.80
CA GLN A 251 -7.34 -12.14 3.13
C GLN A 251 -6.35 -13.15 2.54
N GLY A 252 -5.91 -12.90 1.30
CA GLY A 252 -5.03 -13.79 0.55
C GLY A 252 -5.73 -14.96 -0.17
N ALA A 253 -7.04 -15.14 0.01
CA ALA A 253 -7.81 -16.08 -0.81
C ALA A 253 -8.08 -15.54 -2.24
N LEU A 254 -8.05 -14.22 -2.42
CA LEU A 254 -8.01 -13.55 -3.70
C LEU A 254 -7.03 -12.37 -3.63
N ASN A 255 -5.98 -12.44 -4.43
CA ASN A 255 -4.98 -11.39 -4.50
C ASN A 255 -5.46 -10.28 -5.43
N VAL A 256 -5.42 -9.03 -4.95
CA VAL A 256 -5.99 -7.88 -5.67
C VAL A 256 -5.11 -6.63 -5.57
N TYR A 257 -5.01 -5.89 -6.68
CA TYR A 257 -4.54 -4.51 -6.71
C TYR A 257 -5.70 -3.56 -7.01
N LEU A 258 -5.70 -2.39 -6.37
CA LEU A 258 -6.61 -1.29 -6.68
C LEU A 258 -5.80 -0.14 -7.30
N ILE A 259 -6.07 0.18 -8.56
CA ILE A 259 -5.41 1.26 -9.30
C ILE A 259 -6.49 2.10 -10.00
N GLY A 260 -6.68 3.34 -9.56
CA GLY A 260 -7.77 4.18 -10.03
C GLY A 260 -9.13 3.53 -9.77
N PRO A 261 -9.99 3.40 -10.78
CA PRO A 261 -11.26 2.68 -10.69
C PRO A 261 -11.13 1.17 -10.97
N TYR A 262 -9.92 0.67 -11.21
CA TYR A 262 -9.69 -0.70 -11.64
C TYR A 262 -9.25 -1.58 -10.48
N VAL A 263 -9.86 -2.75 -10.40
CA VAL A 263 -9.43 -3.85 -9.55
C VAL A 263 -8.77 -4.90 -10.43
N ILE A 264 -7.48 -5.12 -10.21
CA ILE A 264 -6.72 -6.17 -10.88
C ILE A 264 -6.68 -7.35 -9.92
N ALA A 265 -7.48 -8.38 -10.18
CA ALA A 265 -7.52 -9.57 -9.34
C ALA A 265 -6.76 -10.72 -9.98
N GLU A 266 -6.29 -11.64 -9.15
CA GLU A 266 -5.94 -12.99 -9.59
C GLU A 266 -7.14 -13.63 -10.31
N TYR A 267 -6.88 -14.35 -11.39
CA TYR A 267 -7.95 -15.01 -12.14
C TYR A 267 -8.57 -16.14 -11.30
N ALA A 268 -9.67 -15.84 -10.63
CA ALA A 268 -10.47 -16.80 -9.88
C ALA A 268 -11.84 -16.98 -10.55
N ALA A 269 -11.96 -18.03 -11.37
CA ALA A 269 -13.22 -18.37 -12.04
C ALA A 269 -14.34 -18.78 -11.06
N ASP A 270 -13.97 -19.22 -9.86
CA ASP A 270 -14.88 -19.74 -8.83
C ASP A 270 -15.28 -18.71 -7.76
N ALA A 271 -14.66 -17.53 -7.74
CA ALA A 271 -14.93 -16.48 -6.74
C ALA A 271 -14.80 -15.05 -7.29
N PRO A 272 -15.46 -14.70 -8.41
CA PRO A 272 -15.40 -13.34 -8.92
C PRO A 272 -16.00 -12.34 -7.91
N PRO A 273 -15.45 -11.11 -7.80
CA PRO A 273 -16.09 -10.04 -7.04
C PRO A 273 -17.43 -9.68 -7.69
N HIS A 274 -18.51 -9.74 -6.91
CA HIS A 274 -19.87 -9.43 -7.37
C HIS A 274 -20.30 -8.02 -6.99
N GLY A 275 -19.61 -7.41 -6.04
CA GLY A 275 -19.83 -6.02 -5.63
C GLY A 275 -18.65 -5.52 -4.81
N ALA A 276 -18.60 -4.22 -4.64
CA ALA A 276 -17.63 -3.58 -3.77
C ALA A 276 -18.33 -2.65 -2.80
N VAL A 277 -17.79 -2.57 -1.59
CA VAL A 277 -18.02 -1.50 -0.64
C VAL A 277 -16.78 -0.62 -0.64
N ILE A 278 -16.94 0.63 -1.05
CA ILE A 278 -15.87 1.62 -1.00
C ILE A 278 -16.10 2.52 0.20
N LEU A 279 -15.00 2.88 0.85
CA LEU A 279 -14.99 3.87 1.92
C LEU A 279 -14.56 5.19 1.28
N GLU A 280 -15.51 6.10 1.13
CA GLU A 280 -15.20 7.47 0.75
C GLU A 280 -14.47 8.13 1.92
N SER A 281 -13.34 8.78 1.63
CA SER A 281 -12.57 9.52 2.61
C SER A 281 -12.70 11.00 2.25
N GLU A 282 -13.83 11.61 2.58
CA GLU A 282 -13.95 13.07 2.56
C GLU A 282 -13.08 13.61 3.72
N ALA A 283 -11.87 14.04 3.38
CA ALA A 283 -10.92 14.73 4.24
C ALA A 283 -10.67 14.08 5.61
N LEU A 284 -9.58 13.31 5.69
CA LEU A 284 -8.92 12.94 6.95
C LEU A 284 -8.46 14.17 7.78
N GLU A 285 -8.78 15.41 7.43
CA GLU A 285 -8.08 16.60 7.94
C GLU A 285 -8.80 17.46 8.97
N ALA A 286 -10.06 17.24 9.37
CA ALA A 286 -10.69 18.29 10.20
C ALA A 286 -11.79 17.93 11.20
N ILE A 287 -12.23 16.69 11.41
CA ILE A 287 -13.39 16.46 12.28
C ILE A 287 -13.21 15.24 13.21
N PRO A 288 -13.50 15.37 14.53
CA PRO A 288 -13.48 14.25 15.47
C PRO A 288 -14.60 13.22 15.28
N ASP A 289 -15.55 13.46 14.36
CA ASP A 289 -16.69 12.58 14.09
C ASP A 289 -16.50 11.87 12.73
N TYR A 290 -15.58 10.90 12.71
CA TYR A 290 -15.24 10.08 11.53
C TYR A 290 -16.45 9.29 10.97
N SER A 291 -17.50 9.07 11.77
CA SER A 291 -18.70 8.31 11.39
C SER A 291 -19.51 8.97 10.27
N LYS A 292 -19.41 10.30 10.13
CA LYS A 292 -20.06 11.07 9.07
C LYS A 292 -19.20 11.29 7.84
N LEU A 293 -17.90 10.97 7.94
CA LEU A 293 -16.91 11.16 6.88
C LEU A 293 -16.69 9.88 6.06
N VAL A 294 -16.95 8.71 6.66
CA VAL A 294 -16.84 7.42 6.00
C VAL A 294 -18.19 7.06 5.37
N LYS A 295 -18.38 7.42 4.11
CA LYS A 295 -19.54 6.94 3.34
C LYS A 295 -19.19 5.58 2.76
N VAL A 296 -19.92 4.56 3.20
CA VAL A 296 -19.90 3.26 2.54
C VAL A 296 -20.79 3.34 1.31
N ARG A 297 -20.20 3.18 0.12
CA ARG A 297 -20.97 3.05 -1.12
C ARG A 297 -20.84 1.67 -1.71
N ARG A 298 -22.00 1.10 -2.08
CA ARG A 298 -22.03 -0.06 -2.95
C ARG A 298 -21.65 0.38 -4.35
N VAL A 299 -20.68 -0.31 -4.94
CA VAL A 299 -20.23 -0.07 -6.31
C VAL A 299 -20.37 -1.36 -7.11
N VAL A 300 -20.95 -1.23 -8.29
CA VAL A 300 -21.14 -2.35 -9.22
C VAL A 300 -19.82 -2.60 -9.94
N VAL A 301 -19.50 -3.88 -10.10
CA VAL A 301 -18.41 -4.33 -10.96
C VAL A 301 -18.93 -4.40 -12.39
N GLU A 302 -18.49 -3.47 -13.23
CA GLU A 302 -18.88 -3.43 -14.64
C GLU A 302 -18.02 -4.38 -15.48
N CYS A 303 -18.62 -5.05 -16.46
CA CYS A 303 -17.92 -5.70 -17.57
C CYS A 303 -18.15 -4.88 -18.84
N VAL A 304 -17.09 -4.26 -19.38
CA VAL A 304 -17.10 -3.45 -20.60
C VAL A 304 -16.20 -4.17 -21.60
N GLY A 305 -16.69 -4.31 -22.84
CA GLY A 305 -16.43 -5.45 -23.74
C GLY A 305 -14.97 -5.79 -24.10
N ASP A 306 -14.82 -6.87 -24.86
CA ASP A 306 -13.53 -7.38 -25.36
C ASP A 306 -12.96 -6.58 -26.56
N GLU A 307 -13.64 -5.50 -27.01
CA GLU A 307 -13.27 -4.78 -28.23
C GLU A 307 -12.20 -3.70 -28.01
N PRO A 308 -11.29 -3.49 -28.99
CA PRO A 308 -10.20 -2.52 -28.91
C PRO A 308 -10.63 -1.04 -28.95
N SER A 309 -11.91 -0.75 -29.21
CA SER A 309 -12.50 0.59 -29.18
C SER A 309 -12.93 1.03 -27.78
N ASP A 310 -13.14 0.07 -26.85
CA ASP A 310 -13.41 0.35 -25.45
C ASP A 310 -12.10 0.55 -24.71
N TRP A 311 -11.79 1.82 -24.43
CA TRP A 311 -10.61 2.24 -23.66
C TRP A 311 -10.64 1.80 -22.19
N THR A 312 -11.68 1.08 -21.78
CA THR A 312 -11.91 0.65 -20.39
C THR A 312 -12.17 -0.85 -20.33
N PRO A 313 -11.14 -1.71 -20.43
CA PRO A 313 -11.33 -3.15 -20.39
C PRO A 313 -11.86 -3.55 -19.01
N ALA A 314 -13.03 -4.15 -18.93
CA ALA A 314 -13.53 -4.71 -17.68
C ALA A 314 -14.03 -6.13 -17.92
N CYS A 315 -13.69 -7.04 -17.01
CA CYS A 315 -13.77 -8.49 -17.15
C CYS A 315 -12.82 -9.10 -18.20
N ARG A 316 -11.82 -8.32 -18.67
CA ARG A 316 -10.75 -8.81 -19.55
C ARG A 316 -9.72 -9.60 -18.76
N VAL A 317 -9.32 -10.75 -19.29
CA VAL A 317 -8.18 -11.51 -18.77
C VAL A 317 -6.88 -10.90 -19.31
N VAL A 318 -6.07 -10.30 -18.43
CA VAL A 318 -4.72 -9.84 -18.79
C VAL A 318 -3.84 -11.09 -18.89
N ASN A 319 -3.16 -11.25 -20.02
CA ASN A 319 -2.48 -12.49 -20.44
C ASN A 319 -3.42 -13.67 -20.74
N LYS A 320 -4.30 -13.49 -21.74
CA LYS A 320 -5.34 -14.45 -22.23
C LYS A 320 -4.87 -15.90 -22.41
N GLY A 321 -3.57 -16.12 -22.66
CA GLY A 321 -2.98 -17.46 -22.79
C GLY A 321 -2.70 -18.18 -21.47
N ALA A 322 -2.32 -17.45 -20.42
CA ALA A 322 -1.95 -18.01 -19.13
C ALA A 322 -3.01 -17.82 -18.04
N LYS A 323 -3.96 -16.90 -18.25
CA LYS A 323 -5.09 -16.60 -17.35
C LYS A 323 -4.64 -16.31 -15.92
N PHE A 324 -3.71 -15.36 -15.74
CA PHE A 324 -3.23 -15.01 -14.41
C PHE A 324 -4.02 -13.88 -13.75
N TYR A 325 -4.57 -12.96 -14.54
CA TYR A 325 -5.19 -11.75 -14.00
C TYR A 325 -6.54 -11.47 -14.66
N GLN A 326 -7.51 -11.03 -13.88
CA GLN A 326 -8.79 -10.51 -14.36
C GLN A 326 -8.95 -9.06 -13.92
N LEU A 327 -9.28 -8.20 -14.88
CA LEU A 327 -9.52 -6.79 -14.62
C LEU A 327 -11.00 -6.56 -14.35
N TYR A 328 -11.33 -5.79 -13.33
CA TYR A 328 -12.68 -5.36 -13.00
C TYR A 328 -12.71 -3.84 -12.92
N ARG A 329 -13.84 -3.22 -13.27
CA ARG A 329 -14.03 -1.77 -13.16
C ARG A 329 -15.10 -1.47 -12.14
N LEU A 330 -14.81 -0.53 -11.26
CA LEU A 330 -15.73 0.02 -10.28
C LEU A 330 -16.37 1.29 -10.87
N GLU A 331 -17.70 1.35 -10.89
CA GLU A 331 -18.49 2.44 -11.49
C GLU A 331 -18.12 3.82 -10.92
N HIS A 332 -17.85 3.91 -9.61
CA HIS A 332 -17.45 5.15 -8.95
C HIS A 332 -16.43 4.89 -7.84
N VAL A 333 -15.17 5.29 -8.06
CA VAL A 333 -14.12 5.29 -7.02
C VAL A 333 -13.61 6.70 -6.86
N GLU A 334 -13.74 7.27 -5.68
CA GLU A 334 -13.11 8.54 -5.38
C GLU A 334 -11.59 8.40 -5.50
N ARG A 335 -10.94 9.46 -6.00
CA ARG A 335 -9.50 9.45 -6.26
C ARG A 335 -8.69 9.11 -5.01
N LEU A 336 -9.14 9.57 -3.85
CA LEU A 336 -8.47 9.42 -2.55
C LEU A 336 -9.05 8.30 -1.66
N ALA A 337 -9.93 7.44 -2.19
CA ALA A 337 -10.41 6.28 -1.44
C ALA A 337 -9.23 5.39 -1.04
N SER A 338 -9.08 5.08 0.25
CA SER A 338 -7.94 4.33 0.76
C SER A 338 -8.07 2.82 0.54
N HIS A 339 -9.30 2.30 0.71
CA HIS A 339 -9.60 0.87 0.63
C HIS A 339 -10.90 0.62 -0.14
N ALA A 340 -10.93 -0.47 -0.90
CA ALA A 340 -12.14 -1.05 -1.46
C ALA A 340 -12.32 -2.47 -0.91
N ILE A 341 -13.48 -2.74 -0.32
CA ILE A 341 -13.84 -4.05 0.23
C ILE A 341 -14.68 -4.76 -0.83
N LEU A 342 -14.09 -5.71 -1.52
CA LEU A 342 -14.71 -6.52 -2.55
C LEU A 342 -15.43 -7.69 -1.90
N VAL A 343 -16.63 -7.99 -2.37
CA VAL A 343 -17.42 -9.12 -1.90
C VAL A 343 -17.53 -10.14 -3.01
N GLY A 344 -16.96 -11.32 -2.78
CA GLY A 344 -17.04 -12.47 -3.67
C GLY A 344 -17.95 -13.55 -3.09
N CYS A 345 -18.32 -14.49 -3.96
CA CYS A 345 -19.02 -15.70 -3.57
C CYS A 345 -18.22 -16.92 -4.00
N ARG A 346 -17.94 -17.84 -3.09
CA ARG A 346 -17.26 -19.09 -3.39
C ARG A 346 -17.97 -20.25 -2.69
N LEU A 347 -18.34 -21.28 -3.45
CA LEU A 347 -19.04 -22.47 -2.93
C LEU A 347 -20.30 -22.14 -2.09
N GLY A 348 -21.00 -21.04 -2.41
CA GLY A 348 -22.20 -20.60 -1.69
C GLY A 348 -21.95 -19.80 -0.42
N ARG A 349 -20.68 -19.50 -0.10
CA ARG A 349 -20.28 -18.66 1.04
C ARG A 349 -19.79 -17.29 0.56
N LEU A 350 -20.13 -16.24 1.30
CA LEU A 350 -19.60 -14.89 1.10
C LEU A 350 -18.15 -14.77 1.59
N PHE A 351 -17.34 -14.06 0.81
CA PHE A 351 -15.95 -13.74 1.12
C PHE A 351 -15.73 -12.23 0.98
N ALA A 352 -14.97 -11.65 1.90
CA ALA A 352 -14.55 -10.26 1.84
C ALA A 352 -13.06 -10.17 1.55
N TYR A 353 -12.70 -9.38 0.53
CA TYR A 353 -11.32 -9.09 0.16
C TYR A 353 -11.11 -7.59 0.24
N VAL A 354 -10.07 -7.12 0.91
CA VAL A 354 -9.77 -5.69 0.97
C VAL A 354 -8.62 -5.38 0.01
N ALA A 355 -8.89 -4.51 -0.95
CA ALA A 355 -7.87 -3.92 -1.80
C ALA A 355 -7.49 -2.54 -1.22
N SER A 356 -6.20 -2.28 -1.02
CA SER A 356 -5.71 -0.98 -0.56
C SER A 356 -5.04 -0.22 -1.70
N LYS A 357 -5.22 1.10 -1.71
CA LYS A 357 -4.47 2.03 -2.57
C LYS A 357 -3.10 2.42 -1.98
N TYR A 358 -2.79 1.93 -0.78
CA TYR A 358 -1.52 2.17 -0.11
C TYR A 358 -0.79 0.85 0.12
N PRO A 359 0.55 0.81 -0.03
CA PRO A 359 1.31 -0.36 0.36
C PRO A 359 1.14 -0.62 1.86
N ILE A 360 0.71 -1.83 2.21
CA ILE A 360 0.57 -2.28 3.61
C ILE A 360 1.90 -2.80 4.19
N GLU A 361 2.85 -3.09 3.31
CA GLU A 361 4.20 -3.57 3.63
C GLU A 361 5.24 -2.63 3.02
N PRO A 362 6.46 -2.57 3.57
CA PRO A 362 7.56 -1.84 2.94
C PRO A 362 7.81 -2.33 1.51
N VAL A 363 7.79 -1.39 0.56
CA VAL A 363 8.05 -1.68 -0.86
C VAL A 363 9.34 -1.00 -1.27
N ARG A 364 10.25 -1.78 -1.85
CA ARG A 364 11.49 -1.30 -2.46
C ARG A 364 11.38 -1.35 -3.97
N TYR A 365 11.77 -0.26 -4.62
CA TYR A 365 11.70 -0.07 -6.05
C TYR A 365 13.01 0.55 -6.55
N GLY A 366 13.74 -0.14 -7.44
CA GLY A 366 15.05 0.33 -7.91
C GLY A 366 15.98 -0.79 -8.33
#